data_AF-A0A2E5PCP9-F1
#
_entry.id   AF-A0A2E5PCP9-F1
#
_cell.length_a   1.000
_cell.length_b   1.000
_cell.length_c   1.000
_cell.angle_alpha   90.00
_cell.angle_beta   90.00
_cell.angle_gamma   90.00
#
_symmetry.space_group_name_H-M   'P 1'
#
loop_
_entity.id
_entity.type
_entity.pdbx_description
1 polymer ?
#
loop_
_entity_poly.entity_id
_entity_poly.type
_entity_poly.pdbx_seq_one_letter_code
_entity_poly.pdbx_strand_id
1 'polypeptide(L)'
;MPAMWKAQDAVLTFAVCLLAALILLPPVAPAVADKEEVATEAARLAEQLGHFLKTGRCVNCDLTKAVIGAKNLSGARLTNATMTSANLAGADFSNGELAKVKLSDANLVGANFTGANMKGADLSDSDLTGAVLRGADLTGADLTGAKLDGADFWGAEIRRADLSDIKVDKSKGITKDEVGSSGKISIFDR
;
A
#
# COMPACT_ATOMS: atom_id res chain seq x y z
N MET A 1 -19.27 38.52 -22.02
CA MET A 1 -19.61 38.26 -20.59
C MET A 1 -18.83 37.03 -20.16
N PRO A 2 -17.70 37.16 -19.43
CA PRO A 2 -16.87 36.01 -19.12
C PRO A 2 -17.34 35.35 -17.81
N ALA A 3 -17.59 34.04 -17.87
CA ALA A 3 -17.70 33.17 -16.70
C ALA A 3 -16.50 32.20 -16.73
N MET A 4 -15.36 32.71 -16.30
CA MET A 4 -14.34 31.87 -15.64
C MET A 4 -14.58 32.02 -14.13
N TRP A 5 -13.97 31.19 -13.30
CA TRP A 5 -14.05 31.15 -11.82
C TRP A 5 -15.17 30.27 -11.25
N LYS A 6 -14.82 29.01 -10.95
CA LYS A 6 -15.21 28.28 -9.72
C LYS A 6 -14.43 26.96 -9.64
N ALA A 7 -13.15 27.05 -9.31
CA ALA A 7 -12.33 25.90 -8.90
C ALA A 7 -11.06 26.31 -8.12
N GLN A 8 -11.09 27.39 -7.31
CA GLN A 8 -9.89 27.86 -6.60
C GLN A 8 -10.07 28.27 -5.13
N ASP A 9 -11.24 28.09 -4.52
CA ASP A 9 -11.53 28.70 -3.20
C ASP A 9 -11.48 27.73 -2.00
N ALA A 10 -10.77 26.60 -2.09
CA ALA A 10 -10.51 25.75 -0.91
C ALA A 10 -9.09 25.89 -0.35
N VAL A 11 -8.13 26.34 -1.17
CA VAL A 11 -6.72 26.47 -0.76
C VAL A 11 -6.45 27.86 -0.15
N LEU A 12 -7.22 28.89 -0.54
CA LEU A 12 -7.05 30.25 -0.02
C LEU A 12 -7.55 30.43 1.43
N THR A 13 -8.53 29.66 1.89
CA THR A 13 -9.10 29.86 3.24
C THR A 13 -8.19 29.30 4.35
N PHE A 14 -7.39 28.26 4.05
CA PHE A 14 -6.42 27.73 5.01
C PHE A 14 -5.13 28.58 5.07
N ALA A 15 -4.74 29.23 3.97
CA ALA A 15 -3.53 30.07 3.92
C ALA A 15 -3.71 31.44 4.61
N VAL A 16 -4.92 32.00 4.60
CA VAL A 16 -5.17 33.33 5.21
C VAL A 16 -5.37 33.27 6.73
N CYS A 17 -5.77 32.11 7.29
CA CYS A 17 -5.88 31.95 8.74
C CYS A 17 -4.52 31.82 9.47
N LEU A 18 -3.43 31.46 8.78
CA LEU A 18 -2.11 31.36 9.40
C LEU A 18 -1.32 32.69 9.41
N LEU A 19 -1.67 33.64 8.53
CA LEU A 19 -0.95 34.91 8.37
C LEU A 19 -1.43 36.05 9.29
N ALA A 20 -2.60 35.92 9.92
CA ALA A 20 -3.14 36.96 10.82
C ALA A 20 -2.64 36.87 12.27
N ALA A 21 -1.90 35.82 12.66
CA ALA A 21 -1.44 35.62 14.03
C ALA A 21 0.04 36.04 14.28
N LEU A 22 0.74 36.60 13.27
CA LEU A 22 2.20 36.75 13.30
C LEU A 22 2.72 38.20 13.30
N ILE A 23 2.07 39.16 14.00
CA ILE A 23 2.55 40.56 14.03
C ILE A 23 2.81 41.16 15.43
N LEU A 24 2.58 40.46 16.56
CA LEU A 24 2.72 41.09 17.89
C LEU A 24 3.41 40.27 18.99
N LEU A 25 4.47 39.50 18.70
CA LEU A 25 5.30 38.90 19.75
C LEU A 25 6.80 39.20 19.58
N PRO A 26 7.52 39.55 20.67
CA PRO A 26 8.94 39.89 20.64
C PRO A 26 9.84 38.66 20.39
N PRO A 27 11.09 38.85 19.92
CA PRO A 27 11.96 37.76 19.49
C PRO A 27 12.68 37.14 20.70
N VAL A 28 12.23 35.97 21.18
CA VAL A 28 12.98 35.16 22.15
C VAL A 28 12.88 33.66 21.81
N ALA A 29 14.04 33.11 21.48
CA ALA A 29 14.51 31.71 21.55
C ALA A 29 14.06 30.65 20.50
N PRO A 30 15.00 29.76 20.08
CA PRO A 30 14.78 28.72 19.09
C PRO A 30 14.20 27.46 19.75
N ALA A 31 12.94 27.13 19.48
CA ALA A 31 12.30 25.88 19.92
C ALA A 31 11.05 25.55 19.08
N VAL A 32 11.11 25.74 17.76
CA VAL A 32 9.99 25.45 16.85
C VAL A 32 10.52 24.62 15.67
N ALA A 33 10.98 23.40 15.92
CA ALA A 33 11.32 22.45 14.84
C ALA A 33 10.30 21.29 14.76
N ASP A 34 9.62 20.94 15.86
CA ASP A 34 8.91 19.65 15.92
C ASP A 34 7.45 19.68 15.40
N LYS A 35 6.88 20.86 15.13
CA LYS A 35 5.48 20.99 14.65
C LYS A 35 5.34 21.40 13.18
N GLU A 36 6.41 21.92 12.58
CA GLU A 36 6.42 22.38 11.19
C GLU A 36 6.81 21.25 10.22
N GLU A 37 7.68 20.32 10.66
CA GLU A 37 8.13 19.15 9.88
C GLU A 37 7.03 18.09 9.67
N VAL A 38 6.18 17.86 10.69
CA VAL A 38 5.03 16.94 10.59
C VAL A 38 3.95 17.44 9.62
N ALA A 39 3.78 18.76 9.51
CA ALA A 39 2.83 19.37 8.57
C ALA A 39 3.29 19.20 7.11
N THR A 40 4.60 19.19 6.85
CA THR A 40 5.17 18.95 5.52
C THR A 40 5.06 17.50 5.06
N GLU A 41 5.15 16.55 5.98
CA GLU A 41 5.10 15.12 5.66
C GLU A 41 3.69 14.66 5.29
N ALA A 42 2.68 15.11 6.04
CA ALA A 42 1.27 14.89 5.71
C ALA A 42 0.86 15.55 4.38
N ALA A 43 1.40 16.74 4.07
CA ALA A 43 1.13 17.42 2.80
C ALA A 43 1.73 16.67 1.61
N ARG A 44 2.96 16.15 1.74
CA ARG A 44 3.59 15.30 0.72
C ARG A 44 2.82 14.02 0.47
N LEU A 45 2.40 13.34 1.55
CA LEU A 45 1.55 12.16 1.45
C LEU A 45 0.27 12.46 0.67
N ALA A 46 -0.42 13.56 0.98
CA ALA A 46 -1.64 13.96 0.30
C ALA A 46 -1.44 14.24 -1.19
N GLU A 47 -0.32 14.89 -1.56
CA GLU A 47 0.04 15.15 -2.96
C GLU A 47 0.34 13.86 -3.73
N GLN A 48 1.20 13.00 -3.17
CA GLN A 48 1.56 11.72 -3.79
C GLN A 48 0.36 10.79 -3.92
N LEU A 49 -0.46 10.70 -2.87
CA LEU A 49 -1.69 9.94 -2.89
C LEU A 49 -2.67 10.49 -3.92
N GLY A 50 -2.84 11.82 -3.97
CA GLY A 50 -3.70 12.48 -4.94
C GLY A 50 -3.26 12.22 -6.39
N HIS A 51 -1.96 12.24 -6.66
CA HIS A 51 -1.42 11.89 -7.97
C HIS A 51 -1.64 10.41 -8.30
N PHE A 52 -1.33 9.52 -7.36
CA PHE A 52 -1.50 8.07 -7.53
C PHE A 52 -2.96 7.70 -7.82
N LEU A 53 -3.90 8.19 -7.02
CA LEU A 53 -5.33 7.88 -7.20
C LEU A 53 -5.91 8.41 -8.52
N LYS A 54 -5.31 9.45 -9.11
CA LYS A 54 -5.73 9.99 -10.41
C LYS A 54 -5.12 9.23 -11.59
N THR A 55 -3.88 8.80 -11.45
CA THR A 55 -3.09 8.27 -12.58
C THR A 55 -2.95 6.76 -12.56
N GLY A 56 -3.25 6.12 -11.42
CA GLY A 56 -2.92 4.71 -11.16
C GLY A 56 -1.42 4.45 -11.16
N ARG A 57 -0.57 5.49 -11.19
CA ARG A 57 0.88 5.35 -11.31
C ARG A 57 1.59 6.04 -10.16
N CYS A 58 2.56 5.34 -9.60
CA CYS A 58 3.46 5.87 -8.60
C CYS A 58 4.85 5.28 -8.80
N VAL A 59 5.87 6.15 -8.75
CA VAL A 59 7.28 5.78 -8.85
C VAL A 59 8.01 6.40 -7.66
N ASN A 60 8.67 5.58 -6.86
CA ASN A 60 9.39 5.99 -5.65
C ASN A 60 8.51 6.79 -4.66
N CYS A 61 7.21 6.50 -4.55
CA CYS A 61 6.38 7.19 -3.56
C CYS A 61 6.44 6.51 -2.20
N ASP A 62 6.24 7.33 -1.18
CA ASP A 62 6.03 6.86 0.17
C ASP A 62 4.57 7.13 0.57
N LEU A 63 3.80 6.05 0.61
CA LEU A 63 2.42 6.01 1.03
C LEU A 63 2.28 5.20 2.32
N THR A 64 3.33 5.20 3.15
CA THR A 64 3.32 4.58 4.48
C THR A 64 2.11 5.09 5.27
N LYS A 65 1.36 4.16 5.87
CA LYS A 65 0.12 4.45 6.63
C LYS A 65 -0.98 5.16 5.84
N ALA A 66 -0.90 5.22 4.52
CA ALA A 66 -1.95 5.82 3.70
C ALA A 66 -3.27 5.08 3.89
N VAL A 67 -4.39 5.82 3.86
CA VAL A 67 -5.74 5.26 3.90
C VAL A 67 -6.35 5.37 2.51
N ILE A 68 -6.39 4.24 1.80
CA ILE A 68 -6.89 4.13 0.43
C ILE A 68 -8.24 3.42 0.43
N GLY A 69 -8.38 2.33 1.21
CA GLY A 69 -9.61 1.53 1.30
C GLY A 69 -10.02 0.88 -0.03
N ALA A 70 -11.32 0.60 -0.19
CA ALA A 70 -11.87 -0.15 -1.31
C ALA A 70 -11.95 0.64 -2.63
N LYS A 71 -10.80 1.11 -3.12
CA LYS A 71 -10.68 1.84 -4.40
C LYS A 71 -10.34 0.89 -5.54
N ASN A 72 -10.83 1.21 -6.73
CA ASN A 72 -10.39 0.59 -7.97
C ASN A 72 -9.03 1.16 -8.37
N LEU A 73 -8.02 0.30 -8.34
CA LEU A 73 -6.64 0.52 -8.73
C LEU A 73 -6.19 -0.58 -9.71
N SER A 74 -7.14 -1.13 -10.47
CA SER A 74 -6.86 -2.17 -11.47
C SER A 74 -5.86 -1.64 -12.50
N GLY A 75 -4.86 -2.45 -12.84
CA GLY A 75 -3.75 -2.05 -13.70
C GLY A 75 -2.83 -0.99 -13.09
N ALA A 76 -2.92 -0.70 -11.79
CA ALA A 76 -2.03 0.26 -11.15
C ALA A 76 -0.56 -0.15 -11.32
N ARG A 77 0.30 0.85 -11.48
CA ARG A 77 1.73 0.69 -11.69
C ARG A 77 2.47 1.33 -10.53
N LEU A 78 2.95 0.50 -9.61
CA LEU A 78 3.73 0.89 -8.44
C LEU A 78 5.17 0.41 -8.63
N THR A 79 6.10 1.34 -8.84
CA THR A 79 7.52 1.03 -8.97
C THR A 79 8.26 1.59 -7.76
N ASN A 80 8.89 0.71 -6.97
CA ASN A 80 9.56 1.06 -5.71
C ASN A 80 8.66 1.90 -4.76
N ALA A 81 7.37 1.57 -4.69
CA ALA A 81 6.46 2.26 -3.77
C ALA A 81 6.51 1.62 -2.38
N THR A 82 6.49 2.46 -1.35
CA THR A 82 6.33 2.03 0.04
C THR A 82 4.89 2.28 0.47
N MET A 83 4.23 1.26 0.98
CA MET A 83 2.86 1.29 1.51
C MET A 83 2.77 0.53 2.84
N THR A 84 3.88 0.51 3.59
CA THR A 84 3.97 -0.15 4.89
C THR A 84 2.88 0.38 5.83
N SER A 85 2.20 -0.53 6.52
CA SER A 85 1.06 -0.22 7.41
C SER A 85 -0.10 0.54 6.74
N ALA A 86 -0.20 0.57 5.41
CA ALA A 86 -1.30 1.24 4.72
C ALA A 86 -2.63 0.49 4.90
N ASN A 87 -3.73 1.22 4.90
CA ASN A 87 -5.07 0.64 4.85
C ASN A 87 -5.58 0.57 3.41
N LEU A 88 -5.56 -0.64 2.88
CA LEU A 88 -5.90 -1.02 1.51
C LEU A 88 -7.04 -2.06 1.48
N ALA A 89 -7.82 -2.15 2.56
CA ALA A 89 -8.90 -3.13 2.67
C ALA A 89 -9.89 -2.99 1.51
N GLY A 90 -10.13 -4.09 0.80
CA GLY A 90 -11.01 -4.17 -0.37
C GLY A 90 -10.51 -3.44 -1.62
N ALA A 91 -9.25 -2.95 -1.65
CA ALA A 91 -8.69 -2.33 -2.83
C ALA A 91 -8.58 -3.33 -3.98
N ASP A 92 -8.87 -2.89 -5.21
CA ASP A 92 -8.71 -3.71 -6.41
C ASP A 92 -7.42 -3.34 -7.13
N PHE A 93 -6.42 -4.22 -7.07
CA PHE A 93 -5.15 -4.15 -7.78
C PHE A 93 -5.04 -5.20 -8.89
N SER A 94 -6.16 -5.71 -9.39
CA SER A 94 -6.14 -6.73 -10.44
C SER A 94 -5.34 -6.28 -11.66
N ASN A 95 -4.50 -7.17 -12.18
CA ASN A 95 -3.56 -6.91 -13.29
C ASN A 95 -2.57 -5.76 -13.02
N GLY A 96 -2.33 -5.41 -11.76
CA GLY A 96 -1.38 -4.37 -11.37
C GLY A 96 0.09 -4.79 -11.52
N GLU A 97 0.97 -3.81 -11.75
CA GLU A 97 2.42 -3.96 -11.74
C GLU A 97 2.96 -3.48 -10.39
N LEU A 98 3.20 -4.43 -9.48
CA LEU A 98 3.51 -4.22 -8.06
C LEU A 98 4.83 -4.88 -7.64
N ALA A 99 5.72 -5.15 -8.60
CA ALA A 99 6.99 -5.82 -8.32
C ALA A 99 7.81 -5.01 -7.30
N LYS A 100 8.28 -5.70 -6.25
CA LYS A 100 9.07 -5.15 -5.13
C LYS A 100 8.38 -4.03 -4.36
N VAL A 101 7.05 -3.95 -4.40
CA VAL A 101 6.31 -3.02 -3.53
C VAL A 101 6.48 -3.43 -2.07
N LYS A 102 6.52 -2.46 -1.15
CA LYS A 102 6.54 -2.74 0.30
C LYS A 102 5.15 -2.56 0.87
N LEU A 103 4.58 -3.65 1.36
CA LEU A 103 3.25 -3.77 1.95
C LEU A 103 3.32 -4.45 3.33
N SER A 104 4.49 -4.42 3.97
CA SER A 104 4.67 -4.92 5.34
C SER A 104 3.66 -4.27 6.29
N ASP A 105 3.09 -5.05 7.21
CA ASP A 105 2.04 -4.62 8.16
C ASP A 105 0.76 -4.02 7.52
N ALA A 106 0.56 -4.11 6.20
CA ALA A 106 -0.58 -3.49 5.54
C ALA A 106 -1.89 -4.23 5.82
N ASN A 107 -2.99 -3.48 5.90
CA ASN A 107 -4.34 -4.06 5.91
C ASN A 107 -4.81 -4.26 4.46
N LEU A 108 -4.84 -5.52 4.03
CA LEU A 108 -5.21 -5.97 2.69
C LEU A 108 -6.46 -6.88 2.72
N VAL A 109 -7.27 -6.78 3.77
CA VAL A 109 -8.46 -7.62 3.95
C VAL A 109 -9.39 -7.48 2.75
N GLY A 110 -9.68 -8.59 2.08
CA GLY A 110 -10.53 -8.64 0.90
C GLY A 110 -9.98 -7.91 -0.34
N ALA A 111 -8.70 -7.53 -0.37
CA ALA A 111 -8.10 -6.89 -1.54
C ALA A 111 -8.03 -7.87 -2.73
N ASN A 112 -8.14 -7.34 -3.94
CA ASN A 112 -8.08 -8.13 -5.17
C ASN A 112 -6.74 -7.91 -5.88
N PHE A 113 -5.94 -8.96 -6.01
CA PHE A 113 -4.66 -9.02 -6.71
C PHE A 113 -4.69 -9.98 -7.90
N THR A 114 -5.88 -10.29 -8.43
CA THR A 114 -6.02 -11.24 -9.56
C THR A 114 -5.12 -10.84 -10.72
N GLY A 115 -4.21 -11.72 -11.14
CA GLY A 115 -3.27 -11.49 -12.24
C GLY A 115 -2.22 -10.41 -12.00
N ALA A 116 -2.04 -9.93 -10.75
CA ALA A 116 -1.06 -8.89 -10.44
C ALA A 116 0.37 -9.45 -10.46
N ASN A 117 1.33 -8.64 -10.92
CA ASN A 117 2.75 -8.93 -10.82
C ASN A 117 3.28 -8.40 -9.47
N MET A 118 3.54 -9.30 -8.53
CA MET A 118 4.00 -9.00 -7.16
C MET A 118 5.38 -9.63 -6.89
N LYS A 119 6.21 -9.82 -7.91
CA LYS A 119 7.55 -10.40 -7.78
C LYS A 119 8.38 -9.68 -6.74
N GLY A 120 8.86 -10.43 -5.74
CA GLY A 120 9.67 -9.89 -4.66
C GLY A 120 8.99 -8.80 -3.83
N ALA A 121 7.66 -8.74 -3.83
CA ALA A 121 6.93 -7.85 -2.94
C ALA A 121 7.15 -8.26 -1.48
N ASP A 122 7.18 -7.27 -0.59
CA ASP A 122 7.20 -7.48 0.86
C ASP A 122 5.77 -7.38 1.38
N LEU A 123 5.20 -8.49 1.80
CA LEU A 123 3.88 -8.65 2.41
C LEU A 123 4.00 -9.17 3.86
N SER A 124 5.18 -9.06 4.47
CA SER A 124 5.42 -9.56 5.83
C SER A 124 4.46 -8.93 6.83
N ASP A 125 3.93 -9.74 7.75
CA ASP A 125 2.98 -9.34 8.80
C ASP A 125 1.68 -8.66 8.32
N SER A 126 1.39 -8.69 7.00
CA SER A 126 0.18 -8.10 6.43
C SER A 126 -1.09 -8.93 6.71
N ASP A 127 -2.24 -8.26 6.68
CA ASP A 127 -3.54 -8.92 6.79
C ASP A 127 -4.17 -9.11 5.40
N LEU A 128 -4.00 -10.31 4.83
CA LEU A 128 -4.56 -10.73 3.55
C LEU A 128 -5.85 -11.58 3.72
N THR A 129 -6.53 -11.47 4.87
CA THR A 129 -7.75 -12.25 5.13
C THR A 129 -8.78 -12.02 4.02
N GLY A 130 -9.20 -13.10 3.36
CA GLY A 130 -10.15 -13.06 2.24
C GLY A 130 -9.65 -12.40 0.95
N ALA A 131 -8.35 -12.09 0.83
CA ALA A 131 -7.78 -11.50 -0.38
C ALA A 131 -7.83 -12.48 -1.57
N VAL A 132 -7.94 -11.95 -2.79
CA VAL A 132 -7.97 -12.73 -4.04
C VAL A 132 -6.65 -12.60 -4.77
N LEU A 133 -5.83 -13.64 -4.80
CA LEU A 133 -4.49 -13.69 -5.39
C LEU A 133 -4.44 -14.60 -6.63
N ARG A 134 -5.59 -14.87 -7.26
CA ARG A 134 -5.69 -15.80 -8.39
C ARG A 134 -4.79 -15.37 -9.55
N GLY A 135 -3.91 -16.25 -10.01
CA GLY A 135 -2.99 -15.95 -11.11
C GLY A 135 -1.96 -14.85 -10.80
N ALA A 136 -1.83 -14.40 -9.55
CA ALA A 136 -0.83 -13.41 -9.17
C ALA A 136 0.57 -14.03 -9.19
N ASP A 137 1.58 -13.26 -9.58
CA ASP A 137 2.97 -13.68 -9.55
C ASP A 137 3.64 -13.18 -8.27
N LEU A 138 3.77 -14.06 -7.28
CA LEU A 138 4.40 -13.82 -5.98
C LEU A 138 5.81 -14.43 -5.94
N THR A 139 6.46 -14.64 -7.09
CA THR A 139 7.79 -15.25 -7.13
C THR A 139 8.77 -14.45 -6.27
N GLY A 140 9.36 -15.10 -5.28
CA GLY A 140 10.30 -14.49 -4.34
C GLY A 140 9.71 -13.45 -3.38
N ALA A 141 8.38 -13.37 -3.26
CA ALA A 141 7.72 -12.48 -2.30
C ALA A 141 7.93 -12.94 -0.86
N ASP A 142 7.94 -12.00 0.08
CA ASP A 142 7.98 -12.28 1.51
C ASP A 142 6.55 -12.19 2.07
N LEU A 143 6.00 -13.30 2.57
CA LEU A 143 4.71 -13.38 3.24
C LEU A 143 4.86 -13.84 4.70
N THR A 144 6.06 -13.71 5.27
CA THR A 144 6.34 -14.14 6.65
C THR A 144 5.34 -13.53 7.62
N GLY A 145 4.71 -14.34 8.47
CA GLY A 145 3.74 -13.87 9.47
C GLY A 145 2.40 -13.34 8.92
N ALA A 146 2.18 -13.35 7.60
CA ALA A 146 0.96 -12.83 7.01
C ALA A 146 -0.29 -13.67 7.38
N LYS A 147 -1.44 -13.00 7.52
CA LYS A 147 -2.74 -13.65 7.76
C LYS A 147 -3.42 -14.00 6.44
N LEU A 148 -3.63 -15.28 6.19
CA LEU A 148 -4.16 -15.79 4.92
C LEU A 148 -5.54 -16.47 5.03
N ASP A 149 -6.25 -16.26 6.14
CA ASP A 149 -7.56 -16.89 6.37
C ASP A 149 -8.53 -16.57 5.22
N GLY A 150 -8.95 -17.58 4.46
CA GLY A 150 -9.86 -17.42 3.32
C GLY A 150 -9.24 -16.82 2.05
N ALA A 151 -7.94 -16.54 2.04
CA ALA A 151 -7.24 -16.01 0.86
C ALA A 151 -7.23 -17.04 -0.28
N ASP A 152 -7.34 -16.57 -1.53
CA ASP A 152 -7.48 -17.42 -2.72
C ASP A 152 -6.26 -17.32 -3.64
N PHE A 153 -5.41 -18.35 -3.62
CA PHE A 153 -4.17 -18.45 -4.40
C PHE A 153 -4.32 -19.27 -5.68
N TRP A 154 -5.53 -19.52 -6.19
CA TRP A 154 -5.69 -20.41 -7.35
C TRP A 154 -4.90 -19.93 -8.57
N GLY A 155 -3.90 -20.73 -8.99
CA GLY A 155 -3.02 -20.41 -10.11
C GLY A 155 -1.98 -19.31 -9.82
N ALA A 156 -1.82 -18.88 -8.56
CA ALA A 156 -0.75 -17.97 -8.18
C ALA A 156 0.62 -18.64 -8.30
N GLU A 157 1.64 -17.90 -8.74
CA GLU A 157 3.02 -18.36 -8.73
C GLU A 157 3.70 -17.98 -7.42
N ILE A 158 4.10 -18.97 -6.62
CA ILE A 158 4.65 -18.75 -5.26
C ILE A 158 6.08 -19.32 -5.12
N ARG A 159 6.76 -19.54 -6.24
CA ARG A 159 8.13 -20.08 -6.27
C ARG A 159 9.07 -19.16 -5.49
N ARG A 160 9.83 -19.74 -4.56
CA ARG A 160 10.79 -19.02 -3.70
C ARG A 160 10.15 -17.98 -2.78
N ALA A 161 8.82 -17.96 -2.63
CA ALA A 161 8.17 -17.12 -1.64
C ALA A 161 8.53 -17.60 -0.22
N ASP A 162 8.69 -16.66 0.71
CA ASP A 162 8.83 -16.98 2.13
C ASP A 162 7.45 -17.00 2.77
N LEU A 163 7.03 -18.17 3.25
CA LEU A 163 5.75 -18.44 3.88
C LEU A 163 5.99 -18.92 5.32
N SER A 164 7.10 -18.51 5.94
CA SER A 164 7.40 -18.81 7.34
C SER A 164 6.32 -18.21 8.26
N ASP A 165 5.99 -18.93 9.33
CA ASP A 165 5.06 -18.47 10.37
C ASP A 165 3.62 -18.15 9.91
N ILE A 166 3.19 -18.62 8.73
CA ILE A 166 1.81 -18.48 8.28
C ILE A 166 0.92 -19.66 8.71
N LYS A 167 -0.40 -19.46 8.61
CA LYS A 167 -1.40 -20.53 8.68
C LYS A 167 -2.16 -20.63 7.36
N VAL A 168 -2.07 -21.80 6.71
CA VAL A 168 -2.74 -22.09 5.43
C VAL A 168 -4.00 -22.96 5.55
N ASP A 169 -4.46 -23.26 6.77
CA ASP A 169 -5.59 -24.18 6.99
C ASP A 169 -6.90 -23.75 6.31
N LYS A 170 -7.05 -22.45 6.06
CA LYS A 170 -8.26 -21.83 5.50
C LYS A 170 -8.02 -21.11 4.18
N SER A 171 -6.80 -21.09 3.67
CA SER A 171 -6.53 -20.53 2.35
C SER A 171 -6.91 -21.54 1.26
N LYS A 172 -7.10 -21.05 0.04
CA LYS A 172 -7.47 -21.86 -1.13
C LYS A 172 -6.31 -21.85 -2.12
N GLY A 173 -6.11 -22.96 -2.84
CA GLY A 173 -5.10 -23.03 -3.90
C GLY A 173 -3.65 -23.17 -3.42
N ILE A 174 -3.43 -23.35 -2.11
CA ILE A 174 -2.15 -23.70 -1.49
C ILE A 174 -2.38 -24.75 -0.40
N THR A 175 -1.47 -25.70 -0.28
CA THR A 175 -1.53 -26.82 0.66
C THR A 175 -0.35 -26.78 1.64
N LYS A 176 -0.48 -27.46 2.78
CA LYS A 176 0.62 -27.58 3.75
C LYS A 176 1.86 -28.25 3.18
N ASP A 177 1.66 -29.19 2.26
CA ASP A 177 2.75 -29.93 1.62
C ASP A 177 3.60 -28.99 0.74
N GLU A 178 2.97 -28.04 0.04
CA GLU A 178 3.65 -27.03 -0.77
C GLU A 178 4.44 -26.02 0.08
N VAL A 179 3.95 -25.68 1.27
CA VAL A 179 4.63 -24.74 2.20
C VAL A 179 5.84 -25.38 2.88
N GLY A 180 5.81 -26.70 3.09
CA GLY A 180 6.85 -27.44 3.79
C GLY A 180 6.99 -27.07 5.28
N SER A 181 7.69 -27.90 6.05
CA SER A 181 7.86 -27.69 7.50
C SER A 181 8.66 -26.43 7.87
N SER A 182 9.42 -25.88 6.92
CA SER A 182 10.22 -24.66 7.09
C SER A 182 9.49 -23.39 6.68
N GLY A 183 8.28 -23.49 6.12
CA GLY A 183 7.59 -22.34 5.51
C GLY A 183 8.25 -21.84 4.22
N LYS A 184 9.31 -22.49 3.74
CA LYS A 184 10.01 -22.08 2.52
C LYS A 184 9.64 -23.02 1.39
N ILE A 185 8.97 -22.49 0.38
CA ILE A 185 8.66 -23.26 -0.83
C ILE A 185 9.96 -23.58 -1.52
N SER A 186 10.33 -24.85 -1.43
CA SER A 186 11.47 -25.38 -2.17
C SER A 186 11.14 -25.32 -3.66
N ILE A 187 12.17 -25.04 -4.45
CA ILE A 187 12.22 -24.74 -5.89
C ILE A 187 11.47 -25.71 -6.82
N PHE A 188 10.86 -26.78 -6.29
CA PHE A 188 10.30 -27.90 -7.03
C PHE A 188 8.76 -27.99 -7.05
N ASP A 189 8.03 -27.18 -6.27
CA ASP A 189 6.56 -27.20 -6.31
C ASP A 189 5.99 -25.98 -7.05
N ARG A 190 5.48 -26.27 -8.27
CA ARG A 190 4.74 -25.46 -9.27
C ARG A 190 5.33 -24.14 -9.75
#